data_AF-A0A2D8FPW1-F1
#
_entry.id   AF-A0A2D8FPW1-F1
#
_cell.length_a   1.000
_cell.length_b   1.000
_cell.length_c   1.000
_cell.angle_alpha   90.00
_cell.angle_beta   90.00
_cell.angle_gamma   90.00
#
_symmetry.space_group_name_H-M   'P 1'
#
loop_
_entity.id
_entity.type
_entity.pdbx_description
1 polymer ?
#
loop_
_entity_poly.entity_id
_entity_poly.type
_entity_poly.pdbx_seq_one_letter_code
_entity_poly.pdbx_strand_id
1 'polypeptide(L)'
;DRIGELDREGANIERLLTAGVGINAEGGEFLEIIKKMVFQGKPWNEDNREHLIIELGDIMWYVAQATQALDIRMEDVLDTNIRKLSKRYPDGTFDAYFSENRAANDR
;
A
#
# COMPACT_ATOMS: atom_id res chain seq x y z
N ASP A 1 -9.31 -25.71 -7.00
CA ASP A 1 -9.81 -24.36 -7.34
C ASP A 1 -8.63 -23.48 -7.71
N ARG A 2 -8.86 -22.20 -8.04
CA ARG A 2 -7.77 -21.31 -8.46
C ARG A 2 -6.71 -21.09 -7.35
N ILE A 3 -7.12 -21.12 -6.08
CA ILE A 3 -6.22 -20.98 -4.94
C ILE A 3 -5.24 -22.15 -4.91
N GLY A 4 -5.73 -23.39 -4.94
CA GLY A 4 -4.85 -24.56 -4.93
C GLY A 4 -3.96 -24.69 -6.17
N GLU A 5 -4.34 -24.12 -7.32
CA GLU A 5 -3.44 -24.03 -8.49
C GLU A 5 -2.26 -23.09 -8.25
N LEU A 6 -2.51 -21.88 -7.72
CA LEU A 6 -1.48 -20.89 -7.41
C LEU A 6 -0.49 -21.39 -6.36
N ASP A 7 -0.98 -22.08 -5.33
CA ASP A 7 -0.13 -22.73 -4.32
C ASP A 7 0.83 -23.74 -4.97
N ARG A 8 0.31 -24.61 -5.88
CA ARG A 8 1.15 -25.55 -6.64
C ARG A 8 2.13 -24.87 -7.61
N GLU A 9 1.84 -23.66 -8.06
CA GLU A 9 2.75 -22.82 -8.85
C GLU A 9 3.83 -22.14 -7.99
N GLY A 10 3.80 -22.31 -6.66
CA GLY A 10 4.79 -21.80 -5.72
C GLY A 10 4.45 -20.45 -5.09
N ALA A 11 3.25 -19.91 -5.36
CA ALA A 11 2.78 -18.69 -4.70
C ALA A 11 2.33 -19.02 -3.27
N ASN A 12 2.78 -18.24 -2.28
CA ASN A 12 2.23 -18.30 -0.91
C ASN A 12 0.86 -17.62 -0.87
N ILE A 13 -0.12 -18.22 -1.54
CA ILE A 13 -1.39 -17.58 -1.92
C ILE A 13 -2.26 -17.29 -0.70
N GLU A 14 -2.24 -18.13 0.33
CA GLU A 14 -2.96 -17.93 1.58
C GLU A 14 -2.46 -16.66 2.29
N ARG A 15 -1.14 -16.48 2.38
CA ARG A 15 -0.57 -15.29 3.01
C ARG A 15 -0.74 -14.05 2.14
N LEU A 16 -0.63 -14.17 0.82
CA LEU A 16 -0.97 -13.07 -0.10
C LEU A 16 -2.43 -12.63 0.07
N LEU A 17 -3.34 -13.59 0.26
CA LEU A 17 -4.75 -13.30 0.53
C LEU A 17 -4.92 -12.62 1.89
N THR A 18 -4.25 -13.10 2.95
CA THR A 18 -4.24 -12.44 4.26
C THR A 18 -3.74 -10.99 4.15
N ALA A 19 -2.62 -10.78 3.47
CA ALA A 19 -2.04 -9.45 3.29
C ALA A 19 -2.97 -8.53 2.48
N GLY A 20 -3.47 -9.00 1.35
CA GLY A 20 -4.34 -8.22 0.47
C GLY A 20 -5.66 -7.83 1.13
N VAL A 21 -6.31 -8.77 1.81
CA VAL A 21 -7.56 -8.48 2.54
C VAL A 21 -7.30 -7.50 3.68
N GLY A 22 -6.25 -7.73 4.47
CA GLY A 22 -5.90 -6.86 5.59
C GLY A 22 -5.56 -5.44 5.18
N ILE A 23 -4.71 -5.25 4.15
CA ILE A 23 -4.40 -3.91 3.63
C ILE A 23 -5.66 -3.12 3.27
N ASN A 24 -6.66 -3.78 2.67
CA ASN A 24 -7.90 -3.10 2.30
C ASN A 24 -8.82 -2.84 3.49
N ALA A 25 -8.88 -3.76 4.47
CA ALA A 25 -9.64 -3.56 5.69
C ALA A 25 -9.11 -2.36 6.48
N GLU A 26 -7.83 -2.38 6.84
CA GLU A 26 -7.21 -1.31 7.63
C GLU A 26 -7.07 0.00 6.83
N GLY A 27 -6.88 -0.10 5.51
CA GLY A 27 -6.97 1.06 4.62
C GLY A 27 -8.34 1.74 4.65
N GLY A 28 -9.41 0.96 4.82
CA GLY A 28 -10.77 1.45 5.03
C GLY A 28 -10.94 2.13 6.39
N GLU A 29 -10.40 1.54 7.45
CA GLU A 29 -10.45 2.13 8.81
C GLU A 29 -9.67 3.46 8.87
N PHE A 30 -8.47 3.50 8.30
CA PHE A 30 -7.68 4.71 8.13
C PHE A 30 -8.45 5.80 7.36
N LEU A 31 -9.08 5.43 6.24
CA LEU A 31 -9.90 6.35 5.45
C LEU A 31 -11.13 6.85 6.21
N GLU A 32 -11.75 6.01 7.05
CA GLU A 32 -12.93 6.41 7.83
C GLU A 32 -12.60 7.55 8.81
N ILE A 33 -11.39 7.57 9.39
CA ILE A 33 -10.94 8.67 10.25
C ILE A 33 -10.83 9.98 9.44
N ILE A 34 -10.19 9.93 8.26
CA ILE A 34 -10.08 11.08 7.35
C ILE A 34 -11.46 11.57 6.91
N LYS A 35 -12.34 10.65 6.53
CA LYS A 35 -13.72 10.94 6.13
C LYS A 35 -14.48 11.67 7.25
N LYS A 36 -14.36 11.20 8.49
CA LYS A 36 -15.00 11.84 9.65
C LYS A 36 -14.47 13.26 9.89
N MET A 37 -13.17 13.50 9.70
CA MET A 37 -12.61 14.87 9.78
C MET A 37 -13.16 15.77 8.68
N VAL A 38 -13.15 15.31 7.43
CA VAL A 38 -13.56 16.12 6.26
C VAL A 38 -15.06 16.38 6.23
N PHE A 39 -15.89 15.35 6.44
CA PHE A 39 -17.34 15.42 6.19
C PHE A 39 -18.20 15.55 7.44
N GLN A 40 -17.64 15.27 8.63
CA GLN A 40 -18.36 15.35 9.91
C GLN A 40 -17.73 16.37 10.86
N GLY A 41 -16.70 17.10 10.41
CA GLY A 41 -16.10 18.19 11.17
C GLY A 41 -15.31 17.76 12.41
N LYS A 42 -14.83 16.50 12.46
CA LYS A 42 -13.91 16.09 13.54
C LYS A 42 -12.62 16.92 13.48
N PRO A 43 -12.11 17.41 14.64
CA PRO A 43 -10.95 18.30 14.66
C PRO A 43 -9.63 17.54 14.44
N TRP A 44 -8.60 18.24 13.97
CA TRP A 44 -7.23 17.78 14.08
C TRP A 44 -6.75 17.95 15.53
N ASN A 45 -6.71 16.86 16.29
CA ASN A 45 -6.27 16.80 17.69
C ASN A 45 -5.42 15.54 17.91
N GLU A 46 -4.86 15.37 19.12
CA GLU A 46 -3.99 14.23 19.42
C GLU A 46 -4.74 12.90 19.28
N ASP A 47 -5.98 12.79 19.76
CA ASP A 47 -6.76 11.56 19.67
C ASP A 47 -6.95 11.09 18.21
N ASN A 48 -7.38 11.96 17.30
CA ASN A 48 -7.56 11.58 15.90
C ASN A 48 -6.22 11.30 15.21
N ARG A 49 -5.14 12.00 15.61
CA ARG A 49 -3.79 11.74 15.11
C ARG A 49 -3.27 10.38 15.57
N GLU A 50 -3.49 10.01 16.83
CA GLU A 50 -3.12 8.71 17.39
C GLU A 50 -3.86 7.58 16.67
N HIS A 51 -5.17 7.74 16.45
CA HIS A 51 -5.96 6.76 15.69
C HIS A 51 -5.41 6.58 14.25
N LEU A 52 -5.06 7.66 13.55
CA LEU A 52 -4.45 7.55 12.22
C LEU A 52 -3.12 6.79 12.25
N ILE A 53 -2.32 6.95 13.29
CA ILE A 53 -1.03 6.24 13.44
C ILE A 53 -1.26 4.76 13.73
N ILE A 54 -2.26 4.41 14.54
CA ILE A 54 -2.63 3.03 14.84
C ILE A 54 -3.03 2.31 13.55
N GLU A 55 -4.02 2.84 12.82
CA GLU A 55 -4.49 2.22 11.58
C GLU A 55 -3.38 2.14 10.51
N LEU A 56 -2.51 3.16 10.45
CA LEU A 56 -1.34 3.12 9.57
C LEU A 56 -0.36 2.01 9.97
N GLY A 57 -0.19 1.77 11.27
CA GLY A 57 0.59 0.65 11.80
C GLY A 57 0.04 -0.69 11.37
N ASP A 58 -1.29 -0.86 11.43
CA ASP A 58 -1.96 -2.10 11.01
C ASP A 58 -1.83 -2.34 9.50
N ILE A 59 -1.95 -1.28 8.68
CA ILE A 59 -1.62 -1.34 7.24
C ILE A 59 -0.18 -1.82 7.04
N MET A 60 0.79 -1.24 7.76
CA MET A 60 2.20 -1.61 7.65
C MET A 60 2.46 -3.06 8.09
N TRP A 61 1.70 -3.57 9.06
CA TRP A 61 1.78 -4.98 9.46
C TRP A 61 1.37 -5.91 8.32
N TYR A 62 0.28 -5.62 7.60
CA TYR A 62 -0.12 -6.42 6.44
C TYR A 62 0.79 -6.24 5.23
N VAL A 63 1.41 -5.05 5.06
CA VAL A 63 2.50 -4.88 4.09
C VAL A 63 3.66 -5.82 4.43
N ALA A 64 4.02 -5.97 5.70
CA ALA A 64 5.05 -6.94 6.12
C ALA A 64 4.63 -8.40 5.85
N GLN A 65 3.34 -8.73 5.95
CA GLN A 65 2.83 -10.05 5.54
C GLN A 65 2.99 -10.27 4.03
N ALA A 66 2.74 -9.25 3.20
CA ALA A 66 2.97 -9.32 1.76
C ALA A 66 4.45 -9.53 1.43
N THR A 67 5.37 -8.81 2.09
CA THR A 67 6.81 -8.99 1.86
C THR A 67 7.27 -10.39 2.25
N GLN A 68 6.76 -10.95 3.35
CA GLN A 68 7.02 -12.34 3.75
C GLN A 68 6.46 -13.35 2.73
N ALA A 69 5.27 -13.10 2.17
CA ALA A 69 4.67 -13.98 1.17
C ALA A 69 5.45 -13.98 -0.16
N LEU A 70 6.09 -12.86 -0.47
CA LEU A 70 6.90 -12.65 -1.68
C LEU A 70 8.38 -13.01 -1.50
N ASP A 71 8.81 -13.36 -0.29
CA ASP A 71 10.21 -13.61 0.07
C ASP A 71 11.15 -12.44 -0.30
N ILE A 72 10.72 -11.21 0.01
CA ILE A 72 11.49 -9.98 -0.23
C ILE A 72 11.59 -9.15 1.05
N ARG A 73 12.52 -8.21 1.08
CA ARG A 73 12.62 -7.24 2.17
C ARG A 73 11.75 -6.02 1.88
N MET A 74 11.37 -5.30 2.93
CA MET A 74 10.58 -4.07 2.79
C MET A 74 11.34 -2.99 2.00
N GLU A 75 12.66 -2.92 2.17
CA GLU A 75 13.53 -2.01 1.41
C GLU A 75 13.47 -2.30 -0.09
N ASP A 76 13.36 -3.56 -0.50
CA ASP A 76 13.29 -3.92 -1.92
C ASP A 76 11.99 -3.41 -2.56
N VAL A 77 10.88 -3.34 -1.79
CA VAL A 77 9.62 -2.71 -2.22
C VAL A 77 9.81 -1.21 -2.40
N LEU A 78 10.42 -0.54 -1.42
CA LEU A 78 10.66 0.91 -1.46
C LEU A 78 11.61 1.29 -2.61
N ASP A 79 12.73 0.60 -2.75
CA ASP A 79 13.71 0.84 -3.82
C ASP A 79 13.12 0.59 -5.21
N THR A 80 12.26 -0.41 -5.34
CA THR A 80 11.54 -0.67 -6.60
C THR A 80 10.55 0.46 -6.89
N ASN A 81 9.85 0.97 -5.88
CA ASN A 81 8.97 2.12 -6.05
C ASN A 81 9.75 3.39 -6.45
N ILE A 82 10.87 3.68 -5.77
CA ILE A 82 11.74 4.82 -6.07
C ILE A 82 12.26 4.72 -7.50
N ARG A 83 12.86 3.59 -7.90
CA ARG A 83 13.39 3.42 -9.28
C ARG A 83 12.32 3.63 -10.34
N LYS A 84 11.10 3.13 -10.11
CA LYS A 84 9.96 3.36 -11.01
C LYS A 84 9.58 4.84 -11.09
N LEU A 85 9.45 5.50 -9.93
CA LEU A 85 9.08 6.91 -9.87
C LEU A 85 10.18 7.83 -10.44
N SER A 86 11.47 7.55 -10.21
CA SER A 86 12.58 8.32 -10.80
C SER A 86 12.64 8.21 -12.32
N LYS A 87 12.26 7.06 -12.90
CA LYS A 87 12.11 6.96 -14.36
C LYS A 87 10.96 7.81 -14.89
N ARG A 88 9.89 7.95 -14.11
CA ARG A 88 8.69 8.74 -14.47
C ARG A 88 8.92 10.24 -14.29
N TYR A 89 9.63 10.62 -13.23
CA TYR A 89 9.90 11.99 -12.83
C TYR A 89 11.41 12.23 -12.80
N PRO A 90 12.07 12.39 -13.96
CA PRO A 90 13.52 12.52 -14.04
C PRO A 90 14.07 13.75 -13.31
N ASP A 91 13.28 14.82 -13.20
CA ASP A 91 13.63 16.03 -12.43
C ASP A 91 13.38 15.89 -10.92
N GLY A 92 12.91 14.73 -10.45
CA GLY A 92 12.66 14.43 -9.04
C GLY A 92 11.41 15.08 -8.45
N THR A 93 10.69 15.90 -9.21
CA THR A 93 9.45 16.54 -8.80
C THR A 93 8.23 15.93 -9.50
N PHE A 94 7.11 15.85 -8.78
CA PHE A 94 5.85 15.44 -9.38
C PHE A 94 5.46 16.39 -10.53
N ASP A 95 4.96 15.80 -11.61
CA ASP A 95 4.41 16.51 -12.75
C ASP A 95 3.14 15.79 -13.23
N ALA A 96 2.05 16.54 -13.40
CA ALA A 96 0.77 15.97 -13.76
C ALA A 96 0.76 15.33 -15.16
N TYR A 97 1.50 15.91 -16.11
CA TYR A 97 1.61 15.36 -17.47
C TYR A 97 2.27 13.97 -17.44
N PHE A 98 3.38 13.80 -16.71
CA PHE A 98 4.04 12.49 -16.57
C PHE A 98 3.24 11.49 -15.74
N SER A 99 2.36 11.95 -14.84
CA SER A 99 1.44 11.07 -14.09
C SER A 99 0.36 10.45 -14.99
N GLU A 100 -0.21 11.25 -15.88
CA GLU A 100 -1.27 10.85 -16.81
C GLU A 100 -0.72 10.11 -18.04
N ASN A 101 0.44 10.52 -18.57
CA ASN A 101 1.03 9.99 -19.80
C ASN A 101 2.15 8.98 -19.49
N ARG A 102 1.78 7.71 -19.30
CA ARG A 102 2.72 6.64 -18.93
C ARG A 102 3.37 5.99 -20.15
N ALA A 103 4.67 5.71 -20.04
CA ALA A 103 5.39 4.93 -21.04
C ALA A 103 4.93 3.45 -21.02
N ALA A 104 4.96 2.77 -22.16
CA ALA A 104 4.52 1.37 -22.26
C ALA A 104 5.33 0.39 -21.38
N ASN A 105 6.55 0.78 -21.00
CA ASN A 105 7.46 0.04 -20.13
C ASN A 105 7.55 0.62 -18.71
N ASP A 106 6.56 1.40 -18.28
CA ASP A 106 6.43 1.92 -16.91
C ASP A 106 5.96 0.81 -15.95
N ARG A 107 6.90 -0.09 -15.62
CA ARG A 107 6.78 -1.10 -14.57
C ARG A 107 7.99 -1.04 -13.65
#